data_AF-A0A258DX15-F1
#
_entry.id   AF-A0A258DX15-F1
#
_cell.length_a   1.000
_cell.length_b   1.000
_cell.length_c   1.000
_cell.angle_alpha   90.00
_cell.angle_beta   90.00
_cell.angle_gamma   90.00
#
_symmetry.space_group_name_H-M   'P 1'
#
loop_
_entity.id
_entity.type
_entity.pdbx_description
1 polymer ?
#
loop_
_entity_poly.entity_id
_entity_poly.type
_entity_poly.pdbx_seq_one_letter_code
_entity_poly.pdbx_strand_id
1 'polypeptide(L)'
;MKTRPLQPYFLLPLVLVGLVVGISGGWLRLGSLTIPLASAATNHGLVMVGGFLGTLISIERAMVMKKKAWLLIPLLTGSSIFPFVFGKTEIGLVFLMAGSLGLSVIMHLQTLKHTKFHTALLYGGAASWFVGNFLAWQTGLIASGSTWWIGFLLFTIVGERLELSQFLPVPFWSTNALKSLLALFTLGLIIPFHTWGNEIMGISALLISVWLLTFDMAKVAARKTDQFRYIGVGLRVGYIWLGLHGMILLG
;
A
#
# COMPACT_ATOMS: atom_id res chain seq x y z
N MET A 1 -25.98 -26.75 -10.60
CA MET A 1 -25.91 -26.08 -9.28
C MET A 1 -25.44 -24.65 -9.49
N LYS A 2 -26.33 -23.64 -9.48
CA LYS A 2 -25.94 -22.22 -9.67
C LYS A 2 -25.10 -21.80 -8.47
N THR A 3 -23.78 -21.67 -8.65
CA THR A 3 -22.88 -21.15 -7.62
C THR A 3 -23.34 -19.74 -7.24
N ARG A 4 -23.69 -19.54 -5.97
CA ARG A 4 -24.00 -18.20 -5.47
C ARG A 4 -22.72 -17.37 -5.63
N PRO A 5 -22.79 -16.19 -6.24
CA PRO A 5 -21.58 -15.40 -6.46
C PRO A 5 -21.00 -14.95 -5.12
N LEU A 6 -19.66 -15.00 -5.01
CA LEU A 6 -18.91 -14.50 -3.86
C LEU A 6 -19.39 -13.09 -3.49
N GLN A 7 -19.67 -12.89 -2.20
CA GLN A 7 -20.05 -11.59 -1.67
C GLN A 7 -18.88 -10.98 -0.89
N PRO A 8 -18.72 -9.65 -0.89
CA PRO A 8 -17.51 -9.00 -0.39
C PRO A 8 -17.28 -9.22 1.11
N TYR A 9 -18.35 -9.28 1.90
CA TYR A 9 -18.25 -9.47 3.34
C TYR A 9 -17.68 -10.84 3.73
N PHE A 10 -17.74 -11.85 2.84
CA PHE A 10 -17.09 -13.14 3.09
C PHE A 10 -15.56 -13.06 3.07
N LEU A 11 -14.99 -11.97 2.53
CA LEU A 11 -13.54 -11.75 2.47
C LEU A 11 -13.01 -10.92 3.64
N LEU A 12 -13.88 -10.21 4.38
CA LEU A 12 -13.48 -9.41 5.54
C LEU A 12 -12.78 -10.23 6.64
N PRO A 13 -13.18 -11.50 6.94
CA PRO A 13 -12.43 -12.32 7.86
C PRO A 13 -10.96 -12.52 7.47
N LEU A 14 -10.64 -12.62 6.17
CA LEU A 14 -9.25 -12.74 5.71
C LEU A 14 -8.44 -11.47 6.01
N VAL A 15 -9.05 -10.30 5.87
CA VAL A 15 -8.45 -9.02 6.24
C VAL A 15 -8.11 -9.00 7.74
N LEU A 16 -9.06 -9.40 8.59
CA LEU A 16 -8.87 -9.45 10.03
C LEU A 16 -7.80 -10.46 10.45
N VAL A 17 -7.79 -11.65 9.85
CA VAL A 17 -6.75 -12.65 10.07
C VAL A 17 -5.38 -12.10 9.68
N GLY A 18 -5.28 -11.41 8.54
CA GLY A 18 -4.04 -10.77 8.09
C GLY A 18 -3.52 -9.73 9.07
N LEU A 19 -4.42 -8.89 9.58
CA LEU A 19 -4.10 -7.89 10.59
C LEU A 19 -3.58 -8.53 11.88
N VAL A 20 -4.28 -9.55 12.41
CA VAL A 20 -3.89 -10.22 13.66
C VAL A 20 -2.56 -10.95 13.50
N VAL A 21 -2.36 -11.68 12.40
CA VAL A 21 -1.08 -12.37 12.12
C VAL A 21 0.04 -11.36 11.92
N GLY A 22 -0.22 -10.25 11.22
CA GLY A 22 0.75 -9.19 11.01
C GLY A 22 1.18 -8.50 12.30
N ILE A 23 0.24 -8.16 13.19
CA ILE A 23 0.50 -7.62 14.53
C ILE A 23 1.31 -8.62 15.35
N SER A 24 0.95 -9.90 15.31
CA SER A 24 1.68 -10.97 16.01
C SER A 24 3.13 -11.07 15.52
N GLY A 25 3.35 -10.97 14.21
CA GLY A 25 4.69 -10.91 13.61
C GLY A 25 5.48 -9.67 14.03
N GLY A 26 4.83 -8.50 14.11
CA GLY A 26 5.46 -7.27 14.60
C GLY A 26 5.85 -7.36 16.07
N TRP A 27 4.99 -7.95 16.90
CA TRP A 27 5.24 -8.20 18.32
C TRP A 27 6.46 -9.10 18.54
N LEU A 28 6.60 -10.16 17.74
CA LEU A 28 7.78 -11.02 17.74
C LEU A 28 9.06 -10.27 17.33
N ARG A 29 8.98 -9.37 16.34
CA ARG A 29 10.12 -8.53 15.91
C ARG A 29 10.57 -7.52 16.98
N LEU A 30 9.69 -7.18 17.93
CA LEU A 30 10.06 -6.38 19.12
C LEU A 30 10.79 -7.21 20.20
N GLY A 31 10.98 -8.51 20.00
CA GLY A 31 11.77 -9.39 20.87
C GLY A 31 10.94 -10.26 21.84
N SER A 32 9.61 -10.22 21.79
CA SER A 32 8.76 -11.07 22.64
C SER A 32 8.52 -12.43 22.00
N LEU A 33 8.97 -13.52 22.62
CA LEU A 33 8.81 -14.90 22.13
C LEU A 33 7.51 -15.59 22.61
N THR A 34 6.55 -14.81 23.09
CA THR A 34 5.31 -15.34 23.69
C THR A 34 4.38 -16.01 22.68
N ILE A 35 4.47 -15.64 21.40
CA ILE A 35 3.63 -16.17 20.33
C ILE A 35 4.44 -17.17 19.50
N PRO A 36 4.08 -18.46 19.43
CA PRO A 36 4.83 -19.48 18.70
C PRO A 36 4.55 -19.41 17.18
N LEU A 37 4.79 -18.25 16.57
CA LEU A 37 4.54 -18.00 15.15
C LEU A 37 5.70 -17.25 14.48
N ALA A 38 6.89 -17.83 14.57
CA ALA A 38 8.13 -17.22 14.04
C ALA A 38 8.04 -16.85 12.54
N SER A 39 7.33 -17.66 11.75
CA SER A 39 7.10 -17.41 10.31
C SER A 39 6.38 -16.09 10.04
N ALA A 40 5.50 -15.63 10.94
CA ALA A 40 4.82 -14.34 10.83
C ALA A 40 5.78 -13.16 11.07
N ALA A 41 6.84 -13.34 11.87
CA ALA A 41 7.86 -12.32 12.09
C ALA A 41 8.77 -12.17 10.85
N THR A 42 9.18 -13.30 10.28
CA THR A 42 9.98 -13.35 9.05
C THR A 42 9.21 -12.72 7.89
N ASN A 43 7.95 -13.15 7.70
CA ASN A 43 7.10 -12.71 6.60
C ASN A 43 6.26 -11.46 6.95
N HIS A 44 6.60 -10.71 8.00
CA HIS A 44 5.77 -9.61 8.52
C HIS A 44 5.38 -8.60 7.44
N GLY A 45 6.35 -8.16 6.62
CA GLY A 45 6.09 -7.21 5.52
C GLY A 45 5.11 -7.77 4.48
N LEU A 46 5.25 -9.04 4.10
CA LEU A 46 4.36 -9.72 3.15
C LEU A 46 2.94 -9.86 3.71
N VAL A 47 2.81 -10.21 5.00
CA VAL A 47 1.52 -10.34 5.67
C VAL A 47 0.84 -8.97 5.81
N MET A 48 1.55 -7.94 6.28
CA MET A 48 0.98 -6.61 6.50
C MET A 48 0.64 -5.89 5.19
N VAL A 49 1.59 -5.80 4.27
CA VAL A 49 1.39 -5.09 3.00
C VAL A 49 0.52 -5.92 2.07
N GLY A 50 0.83 -7.21 1.90
CA GLY A 50 0.16 -8.04 0.91
C GLY A 50 -1.13 -8.68 1.42
N GLY A 51 -1.02 -9.44 2.52
CA GLY A 51 -2.13 -10.20 3.09
C GLY A 51 -3.23 -9.34 3.71
N PHE A 52 -2.87 -8.25 4.38
CA PHE A 52 -3.80 -7.33 5.03
C PHE A 52 -4.17 -6.14 4.13
N LEU A 53 -3.25 -5.18 3.93
CA LEU A 53 -3.55 -3.94 3.22
C LEU A 53 -3.91 -4.20 1.74
N GLY A 54 -3.14 -5.05 1.07
CA GLY A 54 -3.38 -5.45 -0.32
C GLY A 54 -4.75 -6.09 -0.51
N THR A 55 -5.19 -6.91 0.45
CA THR A 55 -6.54 -7.48 0.44
C THR A 55 -7.61 -6.42 0.64
N LEU A 56 -7.47 -5.54 1.62
CA LEU A 56 -8.43 -4.47 1.89
C LEU A 56 -8.60 -3.55 0.66
N ILE A 57 -7.47 -3.06 0.13
CA ILE A 57 -7.45 -2.21 -1.06
C ILE A 57 -8.06 -2.96 -2.25
N SER A 58 -7.74 -4.25 -2.43
CA SER A 58 -8.30 -5.05 -3.52
C SER A 58 -9.81 -5.26 -3.39
N ILE A 59 -10.37 -5.39 -2.18
CA ILE A 59 -11.83 -5.44 -1.95
C ILE A 59 -12.47 -4.13 -2.41
N GLU A 60 -11.97 -2.99 -1.91
CA GLU A 60 -12.52 -1.67 -2.24
C GLU A 60 -12.53 -1.42 -3.75
N ARG A 61 -11.44 -1.78 -4.42
CA ARG A 61 -11.29 -1.56 -5.86
C ARG A 61 -12.08 -2.55 -6.70
N ALA A 62 -12.17 -3.81 -6.28
CA ALA A 62 -13.01 -4.80 -6.96
C ALA A 62 -14.50 -4.45 -6.86
N MET A 63 -14.94 -3.78 -5.78
CA MET A 63 -16.33 -3.38 -5.57
C MET A 63 -16.85 -2.35 -6.57
N VAL A 64 -15.95 -1.53 -7.12
CA VAL A 64 -16.31 -0.55 -8.15
C VAL A 64 -16.53 -1.22 -9.52
N MET A 65 -16.05 -2.45 -9.69
CA MET A 65 -16.12 -3.17 -10.97
C MET A 65 -17.46 -3.88 -11.16
N LYS A 66 -17.99 -3.88 -12.40
CA LYS A 66 -19.29 -4.48 -12.72
C LYS A 66 -19.37 -6.01 -12.49
N LYS A 67 -18.25 -6.73 -12.67
CA LYS A 67 -18.21 -8.19 -12.61
C LYS A 67 -17.73 -8.67 -11.24
N LYS A 68 -18.50 -9.54 -10.57
CA LYS A 68 -18.09 -10.12 -9.27
C LYS A 68 -16.84 -11.00 -9.33
N ALA A 69 -16.41 -11.43 -10.52
CA ALA A 69 -15.17 -12.18 -10.71
C ALA A 69 -13.93 -11.43 -10.22
N TRP A 70 -13.95 -10.10 -10.17
CA TRP A 70 -12.84 -9.30 -9.63
C TRP A 70 -12.61 -9.55 -8.12
N LEU A 71 -13.57 -10.13 -7.39
CA LEU A 71 -13.40 -10.55 -5.99
C LEU A 71 -12.46 -11.76 -5.83
N LEU A 72 -12.08 -12.44 -6.93
CA LEU A 72 -11.03 -13.46 -6.88
C LEU A 72 -9.67 -12.86 -6.49
N ILE A 73 -9.42 -11.57 -6.80
CA ILE A 73 -8.18 -10.89 -6.47
C ILE A 73 -8.00 -10.76 -4.95
N PRO A 74 -8.92 -10.11 -4.20
CA PRO A 74 -8.81 -10.07 -2.74
C PRO A 74 -8.90 -11.45 -2.09
N LEU A 75 -9.57 -12.43 -2.72
CA LEU A 75 -9.55 -13.81 -2.24
C LEU A 75 -8.12 -14.40 -2.32
N LEU A 76 -7.40 -14.19 -3.42
CA LEU A 76 -6.00 -14.64 -3.58
C LEU A 76 -5.07 -13.93 -2.59
N THR A 77 -5.15 -12.60 -2.49
CA THR A 77 -4.28 -11.83 -1.60
C THR A 77 -4.55 -12.18 -0.13
N GLY A 78 -5.81 -12.36 0.26
CA GLY A 78 -6.17 -12.76 1.62
C GLY A 78 -5.77 -14.21 1.92
N SER A 79 -5.90 -15.11 0.95
CA SER A 79 -5.50 -16.52 1.13
C SER A 79 -3.98 -16.70 1.22
N SER A 80 -3.18 -15.72 0.79
CA SER A 80 -1.71 -15.77 0.90
C SER A 80 -1.21 -15.88 2.34
N ILE A 81 -2.03 -15.48 3.33
CA ILE A 81 -1.68 -15.50 4.75
C ILE A 81 -1.43 -16.94 5.23
N PHE A 82 -2.22 -17.91 4.76
CA PHE A 82 -2.10 -19.30 5.25
C PHE A 82 -0.73 -19.91 4.90
N PRO A 83 -0.25 -19.86 3.63
CA PRO A 83 1.12 -20.26 3.33
C PRO A 83 2.19 -19.56 4.18
N PHE A 84 2.07 -18.25 4.44
CA PHE A 84 3.05 -17.54 5.27
C PHE A 84 3.08 -18.02 6.71
N VAL A 85 1.92 -18.29 7.31
CA VAL A 85 1.78 -18.85 8.67
C VAL A 85 2.45 -20.23 8.75
N PHE A 86 2.27 -21.08 7.73
CA PHE A 86 2.88 -22.41 7.65
C PHE A 86 4.33 -22.42 7.13
N GLY A 87 4.96 -21.26 6.96
CA GLY A 87 6.36 -21.15 6.50
C GLY A 87 6.56 -21.46 5.01
N LYS A 88 5.50 -21.61 4.22
CA LYS A 88 5.54 -21.83 2.77
C LYS A 88 5.53 -20.50 2.01
N THR A 89 6.58 -19.69 2.21
CA THR A 89 6.66 -18.32 1.70
C THR A 89 6.51 -18.23 0.19
N GLU A 90 7.07 -19.17 -0.58
CA GLU A 90 6.96 -19.17 -2.05
C GLU A 90 5.51 -19.27 -2.54
N ILE A 91 4.70 -20.15 -1.94
CA ILE A 91 3.29 -20.31 -2.30
C ILE A 91 2.51 -19.01 -1.97
N GLY A 92 2.80 -18.41 -0.82
CA GLY A 92 2.22 -17.13 -0.44
C GLY A 92 2.57 -16.00 -1.41
N LEU A 93 3.83 -15.95 -1.86
CA LEU A 93 4.29 -14.99 -2.86
C LEU A 93 3.61 -15.19 -4.21
N VAL A 94 3.39 -16.42 -4.66
CA VAL A 94 2.64 -16.69 -5.90
C VAL A 94 1.22 -16.12 -5.80
N PHE A 95 0.55 -16.29 -4.67
CA PHE A 95 -0.77 -15.73 -4.43
C PHE A 95 -0.75 -14.19 -4.44
N LEU A 96 0.24 -13.58 -3.78
CA LEU A 96 0.43 -12.13 -3.78
C LEU A 96 0.77 -11.59 -5.18
N MET A 97 1.59 -12.26 -5.97
CA MET A 97 1.92 -11.87 -7.35
C MET A 97 0.67 -11.93 -8.24
N ALA A 98 -0.11 -13.00 -8.17
CA ALA A 98 -1.37 -13.10 -8.91
C ALA A 98 -2.38 -12.02 -8.49
N GLY A 99 -2.49 -11.76 -7.18
CA GLY A 99 -3.37 -10.72 -6.63
C GLY A 99 -2.95 -9.31 -7.04
N SER A 100 -1.68 -8.96 -6.84
CA SER A 100 -1.10 -7.65 -7.20
C SER A 100 -1.15 -7.38 -8.71
N LEU A 101 -0.92 -8.40 -9.55
CA LEU A 101 -1.16 -8.29 -11.00
C LEU A 101 -2.64 -8.02 -11.31
N GLY A 102 -3.55 -8.74 -10.67
CA GLY A 102 -4.99 -8.52 -10.82
C GLY A 102 -5.43 -7.12 -10.41
N LEU A 103 -4.92 -6.60 -9.28
CA LEU A 103 -5.16 -5.22 -8.85
C LEU A 103 -4.61 -4.22 -9.87
N SER A 104 -3.41 -4.47 -10.41
CA SER A 104 -2.81 -3.65 -11.46
C SER A 104 -3.69 -3.59 -12.71
N VAL A 105 -4.27 -4.72 -13.12
CA VAL A 105 -5.25 -4.77 -14.22
C VAL A 105 -6.50 -3.97 -13.89
N ILE A 106 -7.08 -4.09 -12.68
CA ILE A 106 -8.22 -3.26 -12.27
C ILE A 106 -7.87 -1.77 -12.41
N MET A 107 -6.73 -1.34 -11.85
CA MET A 107 -6.32 0.06 -11.85
C MET A 107 -6.03 0.57 -13.27
N HIS A 108 -5.42 -0.26 -14.11
CA HIS A 108 -5.19 0.07 -15.52
C HIS A 108 -6.51 0.31 -16.26
N LEU A 109 -7.48 -0.60 -16.12
CA LEU A 109 -8.80 -0.47 -16.73
C LEU A 109 -9.56 0.77 -16.23
N GLN A 110 -9.45 1.09 -14.93
CA GLN A 110 -10.03 2.31 -14.37
C GLN A 110 -9.36 3.58 -14.92
N THR A 111 -8.03 3.55 -15.09
CA THR A 111 -7.25 4.67 -15.64
C THR A 111 -7.61 4.94 -17.11
N LEU A 112 -7.80 3.89 -17.92
CA LEU A 112 -8.23 4.04 -19.31
C LEU A 112 -9.61 4.70 -19.44
N LYS A 113 -10.51 4.46 -18.47
CA LYS A 113 -11.86 5.03 -18.47
C LYS A 113 -11.87 6.48 -17.96
N HIS A 114 -11.02 6.78 -16.98
CA HIS A 114 -10.94 8.09 -16.34
C HIS A 114 -9.47 8.52 -16.23
N THR A 115 -8.96 9.11 -17.30
CA THR A 115 -7.57 9.59 -17.39
C THR A 115 -7.37 10.83 -16.53
N LYS A 116 -7.10 10.60 -15.24
CA LYS A 116 -6.74 11.64 -14.27
C LYS A 116 -5.40 11.25 -13.62
N PHE A 117 -4.68 12.23 -13.09
CA PHE A 117 -3.38 11.97 -12.48
C PHE A 117 -3.48 10.99 -11.29
N HIS A 118 -4.53 11.09 -10.46
CA HIS A 118 -4.69 10.18 -9.32
C HIS A 118 -4.96 8.73 -9.72
N THR A 119 -5.67 8.46 -10.82
CA THR A 119 -5.90 7.08 -11.28
C THR A 119 -4.61 6.46 -11.83
N ALA A 120 -3.82 7.24 -12.56
CA ALA A 120 -2.48 6.82 -12.98
C ALA A 120 -1.56 6.55 -11.79
N LEU A 121 -1.65 7.34 -10.72
CA LEU A 121 -0.88 7.12 -9.49
C LEU A 121 -1.29 5.84 -8.77
N LEU A 122 -2.60 5.56 -8.66
CA LEU A 122 -3.12 4.30 -8.12
C LEU A 122 -2.63 3.08 -8.93
N TYR A 123 -2.61 3.20 -10.27
CA TYR A 123 -2.02 2.19 -11.14
C TYR A 123 -0.52 2.00 -10.88
N GLY A 124 0.23 3.09 -10.76
CA GLY A 124 1.64 3.07 -10.37
C GLY A 124 1.86 2.34 -9.04
N GLY A 125 1.00 2.58 -8.04
CA GLY A 125 1.05 1.88 -6.77
C GLY A 125 0.84 0.36 -6.92
N ALA A 126 -0.21 -0.05 -7.63
CA ALA A 126 -0.49 -1.47 -7.87
C ALA A 126 0.66 -2.16 -8.63
N ALA A 127 1.23 -1.48 -9.64
CA ALA A 127 2.37 -1.97 -10.39
C ALA A 127 3.62 -2.09 -9.50
N SER A 128 3.90 -1.09 -8.65
CA SER A 128 4.98 -1.17 -7.66
C SER A 128 4.82 -2.36 -6.73
N TRP A 129 3.60 -2.66 -6.28
CA TRP A 129 3.36 -3.83 -5.44
C TRP A 129 3.71 -5.14 -6.15
N PHE A 130 3.31 -5.29 -7.42
CA PHE A 130 3.66 -6.46 -8.22
C PHE A 130 5.17 -6.59 -8.40
N VAL A 131 5.86 -5.51 -8.76
CA VAL A 131 7.33 -5.48 -8.90
C VAL A 131 8.01 -5.88 -7.59
N GLY A 132 7.55 -5.35 -6.44
CA GLY A 132 8.09 -5.71 -5.13
C GLY A 132 7.93 -7.20 -4.80
N ASN A 133 6.75 -7.78 -5.08
CA ASN A 133 6.51 -9.21 -4.88
C ASN A 133 7.38 -10.08 -5.80
N PHE A 134 7.51 -9.67 -7.07
CA PHE A 134 8.35 -10.36 -8.05
C PHE A 134 9.83 -10.35 -7.65
N LEU A 135 10.35 -9.19 -7.24
CA LEU A 135 11.74 -9.08 -6.78
C LEU A 135 11.97 -9.90 -5.51
N ALA A 136 11.07 -9.87 -4.54
CA ALA A 136 11.19 -10.69 -3.33
C ALA A 136 11.17 -12.20 -3.63
N TRP A 137 10.40 -12.62 -4.64
CA TRP A 137 10.37 -14.01 -5.11
C TRP A 137 11.66 -14.39 -5.85
N GLN A 138 12.14 -13.53 -6.76
CA GLN A 138 13.33 -13.81 -7.56
C GLN A 138 14.62 -13.83 -6.73
N THR A 139 14.78 -12.92 -5.78
CA THR A 139 15.99 -12.81 -4.95
C THR A 139 15.93 -13.67 -3.69
N GLY A 140 14.73 -14.13 -3.29
CA GLY A 140 14.48 -14.74 -1.99
C GLY A 140 14.59 -13.76 -0.81
N LEU A 141 14.86 -12.46 -1.07
CA LEU A 141 15.07 -11.44 -0.04
C LEU A 141 13.84 -10.55 0.08
N ILE A 142 13.17 -10.61 1.23
CA ILE A 142 12.02 -9.73 1.56
C ILE A 142 12.42 -8.24 1.47
N ALA A 143 13.67 -7.92 1.80
CA ALA A 143 14.21 -6.56 1.73
C ALA A 143 14.13 -5.96 0.31
N SER A 144 14.36 -6.75 -0.76
CA SER A 144 14.30 -6.22 -2.13
C SER A 144 12.89 -5.81 -2.56
N GLY A 145 11.86 -6.43 -1.98
CA GLY A 145 10.47 -6.05 -2.21
C GLY A 145 10.01 -4.85 -1.39
N SER A 146 10.62 -4.63 -0.22
CA SER A 146 10.15 -3.64 0.77
C SER A 146 10.09 -2.21 0.23
N THR A 147 11.10 -1.77 -0.53
CA THR A 147 11.16 -0.44 -1.15
C THR A 147 9.96 -0.20 -2.09
N TRP A 148 9.64 -1.20 -2.90
CA TRP A 148 8.52 -1.15 -3.84
C TRP A 148 7.15 -1.20 -3.13
N TRP A 149 7.07 -1.89 -2.00
CA TRP A 149 5.87 -1.90 -1.14
C TRP A 149 5.60 -0.54 -0.49
N ILE A 150 6.65 0.21 -0.13
CA ILE A 150 6.51 1.60 0.32
C ILE A 150 5.93 2.44 -0.82
N GLY A 151 6.45 2.28 -2.05
CA GLY A 151 5.89 2.92 -3.24
C GLY A 151 4.42 2.59 -3.47
N PHE A 152 4.02 1.33 -3.33
CA PHE A 152 2.62 0.90 -3.40
C PHE A 152 1.73 1.68 -2.44
N LEU A 153 2.09 1.72 -1.15
CA LEU A 153 1.28 2.39 -0.13
C LEU A 153 1.28 3.91 -0.34
N LEU A 154 2.44 4.51 -0.61
CA LEU A 154 2.56 5.95 -0.82
C LEU A 154 1.70 6.41 -2.00
N PHE A 155 1.84 5.76 -3.16
CA PHE A 155 1.08 6.11 -4.36
C PHE A 155 -0.41 5.87 -4.18
N THR A 156 -0.81 4.80 -3.49
CA THR A 156 -2.22 4.52 -3.21
C THR A 156 -2.82 5.59 -2.31
N ILE A 157 -2.16 5.91 -1.18
CA ILE A 157 -2.62 6.92 -0.23
C ILE A 157 -2.71 8.29 -0.93
N VAL A 158 -1.62 8.74 -1.57
CA VAL A 158 -1.58 10.05 -2.25
C VAL A 158 -2.60 10.10 -3.39
N GLY A 159 -2.76 9.02 -4.16
CA GLY A 159 -3.74 8.93 -5.24
C GLY A 159 -5.17 9.13 -4.73
N GLU A 160 -5.56 8.39 -3.71
CA GLU A 160 -6.88 8.57 -3.08
C GLU A 160 -7.06 9.96 -2.48
N ARG A 161 -6.04 10.50 -1.83
CA ARG A 161 -6.13 11.83 -1.23
C ARG A 161 -6.27 12.91 -2.28
N LEU A 162 -5.61 12.79 -3.43
CA LEU A 162 -5.79 13.69 -4.57
C LEU A 162 -7.18 13.56 -5.20
N GLU A 163 -7.78 12.37 -5.21
CA GLU A 163 -9.17 12.18 -5.64
C GLU A 163 -10.15 12.94 -4.73
N LEU A 164 -9.97 12.88 -3.42
CA LEU A 164 -10.83 13.57 -2.45
C LEU A 164 -10.56 15.07 -2.39
N SER A 165 -9.31 15.48 -2.50
CA SER A 165 -8.88 16.88 -2.44
C SER A 165 -9.06 17.63 -3.76
N GLN A 166 -9.60 17.00 -4.81
CA GLN A 166 -9.81 17.64 -6.12
C GLN A 166 -10.73 18.87 -6.07
N PHE A 167 -11.51 19.02 -4.99
CA PHE A 167 -12.43 20.14 -4.78
C PHE A 167 -11.88 21.20 -3.80
N LEU A 168 -10.67 21.01 -3.26
CA LEU A 168 -10.01 22.02 -2.44
C LEU A 168 -9.31 23.05 -3.32
N PRO A 169 -9.36 24.35 -2.99
CA PRO A 169 -8.61 25.38 -3.69
C PRO A 169 -7.12 25.27 -3.35
N VAL A 170 -6.39 24.43 -4.09
CA VAL A 170 -4.94 24.27 -3.97
C VAL A 170 -4.25 25.08 -5.09
N PRO A 171 -3.18 25.84 -4.79
CA PRO A 171 -2.46 26.59 -5.82
C PRO A 171 -1.90 25.67 -6.92
N PHE A 172 -1.95 26.11 -8.18
CA PHE A 172 -1.48 25.29 -9.31
C PHE A 172 -0.02 24.85 -9.17
N TRP A 173 0.86 25.74 -8.68
CA TRP A 173 2.28 25.44 -8.44
C TRP A 173 2.46 24.26 -7.47
N SER A 174 1.60 24.16 -6.45
CA SER A 174 1.66 23.14 -5.42
C SER A 174 1.31 21.76 -6.00
N THR A 175 0.33 21.70 -6.90
CA THR A 175 -0.01 20.45 -7.59
C THR A 175 1.12 19.95 -8.50
N ASN A 176 1.83 20.85 -9.18
CA ASN A 176 2.99 20.47 -10.00
C ASN A 176 4.19 20.09 -9.13
N ALA A 177 4.42 20.79 -8.01
CA ALA A 177 5.45 20.41 -7.05
C ALA A 177 5.25 18.98 -6.56
N LEU A 178 4.03 18.58 -6.17
CA LEU A 178 3.76 17.20 -5.77
C LEU A 178 4.04 16.20 -6.88
N LYS A 179 3.64 16.48 -8.13
CA LYS A 179 3.93 15.59 -9.27
C LYS A 179 5.43 15.41 -9.46
N SER A 180 6.21 16.49 -9.38
CA SER A 180 7.68 16.44 -9.47
C SER A 180 8.28 15.64 -8.32
N LEU A 181 7.78 15.80 -7.09
CA LEU A 181 8.23 15.02 -5.94
C LEU A 181 7.91 13.53 -6.05
N LEU A 182 6.72 13.17 -6.57
CA LEU A 182 6.34 11.78 -6.84
C LEU A 182 7.20 11.17 -7.95
N ALA A 183 7.53 11.95 -8.99
CA ALA A 183 8.47 11.52 -10.02
C ALA A 183 9.87 11.29 -9.44
N LEU A 184 10.35 12.19 -8.57
CA LEU A 184 11.63 12.05 -7.87
C LEU A 184 11.64 10.81 -6.97
N PHE A 185 10.56 10.55 -6.22
CA PHE A 185 10.39 9.33 -5.43
C PHE A 185 10.45 8.08 -6.32
N THR A 186 9.80 8.12 -7.49
CA THR A 186 9.82 7.01 -8.46
C THR A 186 11.25 6.76 -8.99
N LEU A 187 12.03 7.81 -9.22
CA LEU A 187 13.46 7.65 -9.57
C LEU A 187 14.24 6.98 -8.44
N GLY A 188 13.98 7.37 -7.18
CA GLY A 188 14.56 6.72 -6.01
C GLY A 188 14.23 5.23 -5.88
N LEU A 189 13.03 4.81 -6.31
CA LEU A 189 12.64 3.40 -6.35
C LEU A 189 13.43 2.57 -7.38
N ILE A 190 13.78 3.19 -8.52
CA ILE A 190 14.47 2.51 -9.63
C ILE A 190 15.98 2.46 -9.40
N ILE A 191 16.54 3.51 -8.80
CA ILE A 191 17.96 3.61 -8.53
C ILE A 191 18.33 2.64 -7.37
N PRO A 192 19.38 1.81 -7.51
CA PRO A 192 19.81 0.91 -6.45
C PRO A 192 20.09 1.62 -5.12
N PHE A 193 19.72 0.98 -4.01
CA PHE A 193 19.86 1.56 -2.67
C PHE A 193 21.33 1.80 -2.25
N HIS A 194 22.29 1.12 -2.87
CA HIS A 194 23.73 1.29 -2.61
C HIS A 194 24.34 2.55 -3.25
N THR A 195 23.60 3.26 -4.10
CA THR A 195 24.05 4.53 -4.70
C THR A 195 23.30 5.70 -4.04
N TRP A 196 22.57 6.49 -4.82
CA TRP A 196 21.80 7.64 -4.34
C TRP A 196 20.30 7.34 -4.17
N GLY A 197 19.88 6.08 -4.36
CA GLY A 197 18.45 5.69 -4.34
C GLY A 197 17.77 6.01 -3.02
N ASN A 198 18.41 5.67 -1.89
CA ASN A 198 17.88 5.94 -0.55
C ASN A 198 17.74 7.43 -0.26
N GLU A 199 18.74 8.24 -0.64
CA GLU A 199 18.75 9.67 -0.40
C GLU A 199 17.69 10.39 -1.23
N ILE A 200 17.56 10.03 -2.51
CA ILE A 200 16.53 10.56 -3.41
C ILE A 200 15.14 10.20 -2.87
N MET A 201 14.94 8.95 -2.45
CA MET A 201 13.70 8.48 -1.84
C MET A 201 13.41 9.18 -0.51
N GLY A 202 14.43 9.39 0.32
CA GLY A 202 14.34 10.07 1.60
C GLY A 202 13.95 11.53 1.50
N ILE A 203 14.65 12.30 0.63
CA ILE A 203 14.33 13.71 0.35
C ILE A 203 12.92 13.83 -0.20
N SER A 204 12.56 13.00 -1.20
CA SER A 204 11.24 13.05 -1.79
C SER A 204 10.14 12.68 -0.80
N ALA A 205 10.31 11.63 0.02
CA ALA A 205 9.37 11.25 1.07
C ALA A 205 9.18 12.36 2.12
N LEU A 206 10.27 13.01 2.55
CA LEU A 206 10.23 14.12 3.50
C LEU A 206 9.45 15.31 2.92
N LEU A 207 9.75 15.71 1.68
CA LEU A 207 9.07 16.82 1.03
C LEU A 207 7.60 16.50 0.71
N ILE A 208 7.27 15.26 0.35
CA ILE A 208 5.88 14.80 0.18
C ILE A 208 5.13 14.85 1.51
N SER A 209 5.75 14.44 2.62
CA SER A 209 5.18 14.56 3.96
C SER A 209 4.84 16.02 4.32
N VAL A 210 5.77 16.95 4.07
CA VAL A 210 5.54 18.39 4.28
C VAL A 210 4.41 18.90 3.40
N TRP A 211 4.36 18.48 2.13
CA TRP A 211 3.29 18.83 1.21
C TRP A 211 1.92 18.35 1.73
N LEU A 212 1.83 17.09 2.17
CA LEU A 212 0.60 16.51 2.70
C LEU A 212 0.15 17.21 4.00
N LEU A 213 1.07 17.56 4.90
CA LEU A 213 0.74 18.29 6.12
C LEU A 213 0.21 19.71 5.87
N THR A 214 0.57 20.32 4.74
CA THR A 214 0.26 21.73 4.42
C THR A 214 -0.97 21.88 3.52
N PHE A 215 -1.08 21.06 2.48
CA PHE A 215 -2.08 21.22 1.40
C PHE A 215 -3.18 20.15 1.38
N ASP A 216 -3.05 19.03 2.10
CA ASP A 216 -4.05 17.95 2.08
C ASP A 216 -5.31 18.28 2.90
N MET A 217 -6.43 17.64 2.53
CA MET A 217 -7.71 17.72 3.25
C MET A 217 -7.59 17.31 4.72
N ALA A 218 -6.60 16.49 5.12
CA ALA A 218 -6.39 16.09 6.51
C ALA A 218 -6.29 17.30 7.46
N LYS A 219 -5.72 18.42 7.02
CA LYS A 219 -5.65 19.67 7.81
C LYS A 219 -7.04 20.24 8.12
N VAL A 220 -7.95 20.18 7.14
CA VAL A 220 -9.33 20.64 7.28
C VAL A 220 -10.14 19.63 8.09
N ALA A 221 -10.00 18.34 7.80
CA ALA A 221 -10.70 17.26 8.48
C ALA A 221 -10.37 17.22 9.98
N ALA A 222 -9.12 17.47 10.36
CA ALA A 222 -8.69 17.52 11.76
C ALA A 222 -9.34 18.66 12.57
N ARG A 223 -9.94 19.66 11.91
CA ARG A 223 -10.67 20.76 12.58
C ARG A 223 -12.18 20.51 12.65
N LYS A 224 -12.71 19.47 12.00
CA LYS A 224 -14.12 19.08 12.08
C LYS A 224 -14.38 18.28 13.36
N THR A 225 -15.63 17.86 13.59
CA THR A 225 -16.02 17.00 14.73
C THR A 225 -16.09 15.52 14.34
N ASP A 226 -16.19 14.66 15.36
CA ASP A 226 -16.51 13.23 15.23
C ASP A 226 -15.54 12.44 14.33
N GLN A 227 -16.09 11.64 13.41
CA GLN A 227 -15.35 10.74 12.53
C GLN A 227 -14.35 11.49 11.63
N PHE A 228 -14.71 12.68 11.14
CA PHE A 228 -13.82 13.48 10.29
C PHE A 228 -12.57 13.92 11.06
N ARG A 229 -12.72 14.26 12.35
CA ARG A 229 -11.59 14.61 13.21
C ARG A 229 -10.66 13.43 13.41
N TYR A 230 -11.22 12.27 13.72
CA TYR A 230 -10.44 11.05 13.93
C TYR A 230 -9.61 10.69 12.70
N ILE A 231 -10.22 10.69 11.52
CA ILE A 231 -9.52 10.43 10.24
C ILE A 231 -8.45 11.49 9.97
N GLY A 232 -8.80 12.78 10.16
CA GLY A 232 -7.86 13.88 9.93
C GLY A 232 -6.63 13.82 10.83
N VAL A 233 -6.81 13.52 12.12
CA VAL A 233 -5.69 13.35 13.06
C VAL A 233 -4.86 12.12 12.70
N GLY A 234 -5.50 10.97 12.44
CA GLY A 234 -4.80 9.74 12.05
C GLY A 234 -3.94 9.91 10.80
N LEU A 235 -4.45 10.59 9.77
CA LEU A 235 -3.68 10.91 8.56
C LEU A 235 -2.48 11.80 8.87
N ARG A 236 -2.63 12.82 9.71
CA ARG A 236 -1.50 13.69 10.10
C ARG A 236 -0.41 12.94 10.85
N VAL A 237 -0.78 12.01 11.73
CA VAL A 237 0.17 11.10 12.39
C VAL A 237 0.90 10.26 11.35
N GLY A 238 0.19 9.71 10.36
CA GLY A 238 0.79 8.99 9.24
C GLY A 238 1.75 9.84 8.42
N TYR A 239 1.42 11.11 8.15
CA TYR A 239 2.30 12.03 7.41
C TYR A 239 3.57 12.35 8.21
N ILE A 240 3.48 12.53 9.53
CA ILE A 240 4.66 12.68 10.39
C ILE A 240 5.55 11.43 10.31
N TRP A 241 4.96 10.24 10.34
CA TRP A 241 5.71 8.99 10.21
C TRP A 241 6.39 8.85 8.84
N LEU A 242 5.75 9.31 7.76
CA LEU A 242 6.38 9.40 6.44
C LEU A 242 7.58 10.36 6.44
N GLY A 243 7.50 11.48 7.14
CA GLY A 243 8.61 12.43 7.28
C GLY A 243 9.78 11.82 8.06
N LEU A 244 9.49 11.12 9.16
CA LEU A 244 10.49 10.38 9.92
C LEU A 244 11.15 9.27 9.08
N HIS A 245 10.37 8.55 8.28
CA HIS A 245 10.90 7.58 7.34
C HIS A 245 11.88 8.23 6.34
N GLY A 246 11.52 9.40 5.80
CA GLY A 246 12.41 10.17 4.93
C GLY A 246 13.71 10.58 5.62
N MET A 247 13.66 10.99 6.88
CA MET A 247 14.86 11.33 7.67
C MET A 247 15.74 10.10 7.93
N ILE A 248 15.15 8.95 8.25
CA ILE A 248 15.89 7.70 8.49
C ILE A 248 16.58 7.21 7.22
N LEU A 249 16.03 7.47 6.03
CA LEU A 249 16.69 7.11 4.78
C LEU A 249 17.88 8.01 4.42
N LEU A 250 17.99 9.19 5.06
CA LEU A 250 19.04 10.17 4.81
C LEU A 250 20.23 10.08 5.78
N GLY A 251 20.11 9.30 6.86
CA GLY A 251 21.15 9.12 7.88
C GLY A 251 21.46 7.65 8.11
#